data_AF-A0A936CLD5-F1
#
_entry.id   AF-A0A936CLD5-F1
#
_cell.length_a   1.000
_cell.length_b   1.000
_cell.length_c   1.000
_cell.angle_alpha   90.00
_cell.angle_beta   90.00
_cell.angle_gamma   90.00
#
_symmetry.space_group_name_H-M   'P 1'
#
loop_
_entity.id
_entity.type
_entity.pdbx_description
1 polymer ?
#
loop_
_entity_poly.entity_id
_entity_poly.type
_entity_poly.pdbx_seq_one_letter_code
_entity_poly.pdbx_strand_id
1 'polypeptide(L)'
;MKHTTIWIAALMMLSTSCKLTRQIKARYSKKVYSHEYKIQDKNVVYLELWSTAKEEYYDDLRSKLVFYKSKSYEINGLRTCCPKSEDSIRIVTTKLKIRKLRGYARPIGPESDDIIFSNFVKRPSWDKLGLANKPNWWTYSLSDLMDKFEQTHGKVALEEMDLNTSFSTRYRGDKSRKKEFNSFFIDETNRELIKRIQESPSKNLLILGTRFSHKDFEKKLLRIGEKK
;
A
#
# COMPACT_ATOMS: atom_id res chain seq x y z
N MET A 1 21.68 -4.72 39.66
CA MET A 1 20.94 -5.32 38.53
C MET A 1 19.56 -4.71 38.23
N LYS A 2 18.96 -3.84 39.08
CA LYS A 2 17.64 -3.23 38.80
C LYS A 2 17.66 -1.99 37.88
N HIS A 3 18.78 -1.29 37.78
CA HIS A 3 18.89 -0.07 36.97
C HIS A 3 19.01 -0.34 35.46
N THR A 4 19.61 -1.45 35.06
CA THR A 4 19.81 -1.80 33.63
C THR A 4 18.48 -2.09 32.91
N THR A 5 17.50 -2.66 33.61
CA THR A 5 16.18 -3.01 33.06
C THR A 5 15.30 -1.78 32.77
N ILE A 6 15.47 -0.69 33.54
CA ILE A 6 14.71 0.56 33.38
C ILE A 6 15.17 1.31 32.12
N TRP A 7 16.48 1.35 31.85
CA TRP A 7 17.02 1.97 30.64
C TRP A 7 16.58 1.25 29.36
N ILE A 8 16.52 -0.08 29.38
CA ILE A 8 16.07 -0.90 28.24
C ILE A 8 14.58 -0.67 27.94
N ALA A 9 13.72 -0.54 28.96
CA ALA A 9 12.30 -0.23 28.79
C ALA A 9 12.07 1.19 28.25
N ALA A 10 12.82 2.19 28.73
CA ALA A 10 12.76 3.56 28.22
C ALA A 10 13.25 3.68 26.76
N LEU A 11 14.32 2.96 26.39
CA LEU A 11 14.83 2.91 25.01
C LEU A 11 13.83 2.24 24.05
N MET A 12 13.14 1.19 24.51
CA MET A 12 12.10 0.54 23.73
C MET A 12 10.88 1.44 23.50
N MET A 13 10.48 2.25 24.48
CA MET A 13 9.40 3.24 24.32
C MET A 13 9.76 4.39 23.35
N LEU A 14 11.02 4.82 23.32
CA LEU A 14 11.49 5.84 22.37
C LEU A 14 11.50 5.32 20.91
N SER A 15 11.83 4.05 20.69
CA SER A 15 11.93 3.46 19.34
C SER A 15 10.57 3.26 18.64
N THR A 16 9.50 2.99 19.40
CA THR A 16 8.15 2.81 18.86
C THR A 16 7.47 4.14 18.56
N SER A 17 7.77 5.18 19.35
CA SER A 17 7.31 6.56 19.14
C SER A 17 7.72 7.13 17.78
N CYS A 18 8.95 6.86 17.32
CA CYS A 18 9.45 7.39 16.04
C CYS A 18 8.67 6.88 14.81
N LYS A 19 8.19 5.63 14.80
CA LYS A 19 7.45 5.09 13.65
C LYS A 19 6.04 5.67 13.54
N LEU A 20 5.34 5.79 14.68
CA LEU A 20 4.00 6.35 14.73
C LEU A 20 4.02 7.85 14.40
N THR A 21 4.93 8.61 15.02
CA THR A 21 5.12 10.04 14.73
C THR A 21 5.49 10.29 13.27
N ARG A 22 6.32 9.44 12.65
CA ARG A 22 6.67 9.56 11.23
C ARG A 22 5.47 9.33 10.30
N GLN A 23 4.59 8.37 10.61
CA GLN A 23 3.37 8.14 9.82
C GLN A 23 2.37 9.29 9.97
N ILE A 24 2.19 9.79 11.19
CA ILE A 24 1.35 10.95 11.47
C ILE A 24 1.92 12.17 10.73
N LYS A 25 3.21 12.49 10.90
CA LYS A 25 3.87 13.59 10.17
C LYS A 25 3.71 13.47 8.65
N ALA A 26 3.85 12.26 8.10
CA ALA A 26 3.68 12.04 6.66
C ALA A 26 2.25 12.32 6.18
N ARG A 27 1.22 11.95 6.96
CA ARG A 27 -0.19 12.21 6.62
C ARG A 27 -0.58 13.68 6.78
N TYR A 28 0.06 14.40 7.72
CA TYR A 28 -0.09 15.85 7.92
C TYR A 28 0.79 16.70 6.99
N SER A 29 1.63 16.05 6.17
CA SER A 29 2.46 16.74 5.18
C SER A 29 1.58 17.50 4.20
N LYS A 30 1.95 18.75 3.93
CA LYS A 30 1.37 19.56 2.84
C LYS A 30 2.00 19.24 1.48
N LYS A 31 3.02 18.37 1.44
CA LYS A 31 3.75 18.00 0.22
C LYS A 31 3.66 16.51 -0.03
N VAL A 32 3.53 16.15 -1.30
CA VAL A 32 3.64 14.78 -1.79
C VAL A 32 5.09 14.33 -1.68
N TYR A 33 5.32 13.17 -1.06
CA TYR A 33 6.63 12.54 -1.10
C TYR A 33 6.84 11.92 -2.47
N SER A 34 7.93 12.33 -3.12
CA SER A 34 8.40 11.81 -4.40
C SER A 34 9.72 11.09 -4.21
N HIS A 35 9.86 9.96 -4.89
CA HIS A 35 11.10 9.19 -4.92
C HIS A 35 11.47 8.97 -6.39
N GLU A 36 12.71 9.25 -6.75
CA GLU A 36 13.17 9.13 -8.13
C GLU A 36 14.13 7.94 -8.23
N TYR A 37 13.93 7.14 -9.27
CA TYR A 37 14.67 5.93 -9.54
C TYR A 37 15.08 5.88 -11.00
N LYS A 38 16.25 5.28 -11.24
CA LYS A 38 16.68 4.87 -12.57
C LYS A 38 16.69 3.35 -12.64
N ILE A 39 15.85 2.78 -13.49
CA ILE A 39 15.70 1.33 -13.65
C ILE A 39 16.01 1.02 -15.10
N GLN A 40 17.18 0.40 -15.34
CA GLN A 40 17.71 0.22 -16.70
C GLN A 40 17.81 1.58 -17.43
N ASP A 41 17.15 1.73 -18.58
CA ASP A 41 17.08 2.97 -19.36
C ASP A 41 15.85 3.85 -19.02
N LYS A 42 15.11 3.51 -17.95
CA LYS A 42 13.87 4.19 -17.55
C LYS A 42 14.07 5.14 -16.38
N ASN A 43 13.44 6.31 -16.48
CA ASN A 43 13.27 7.26 -15.38
C ASN A 43 11.92 6.99 -14.71
N VAL A 44 11.96 6.69 -13.42
CA VAL A 44 10.78 6.29 -12.66
C VAL A 44 10.61 7.21 -11.47
N VAL A 45 9.49 7.91 -11.41
CA VAL A 45 9.14 8.74 -10.26
C VAL A 45 7.99 8.08 -9.52
N TYR A 46 8.16 7.79 -8.24
CA TYR A 46 7.12 7.27 -7.38
C TYR A 46 6.54 8.40 -6.52
N LEU A 47 5.23 8.65 -6.62
CA LEU A 47 4.51 9.56 -5.75
C LEU A 47 3.69 8.78 -4.72
N GLU A 48 3.96 9.04 -3.44
CA GLU A 48 3.13 8.52 -2.35
C GLU A 48 1.74 9.15 -2.41
N LEU A 49 0.70 8.32 -2.50
CA LEU A 49 -0.70 8.69 -2.65
C LEU A 49 -1.51 8.34 -1.40
N TRP A 50 -2.19 9.34 -0.85
CA TRP A 50 -3.13 9.18 0.26
C TRP A 50 -4.60 9.26 -0.21
N SER A 51 -5.48 8.54 0.47
CA SER A 51 -6.93 8.61 0.24
C SER A 51 -7.58 9.81 0.92
N THR A 52 -7.01 10.23 2.06
CA THR A 52 -7.37 11.45 2.79
C THR A 52 -6.09 12.13 3.28
N ALA A 53 -6.03 13.45 3.08
CA ALA A 53 -4.88 14.31 3.40
C ALA A 53 -5.37 15.76 3.51
N LYS A 54 -4.49 16.69 3.86
CA LYS A 54 -4.82 18.13 3.80
C LYS A 54 -5.04 18.59 2.36
N GLU A 55 -5.80 19.67 2.18
CA GLU A 55 -6.06 20.25 0.85
C GLU A 55 -4.76 20.63 0.13
N GLU A 56 -3.80 21.24 0.85
CA GLU A 56 -2.53 21.69 0.26
C GLU A 56 -1.68 20.52 -0.28
N TYR A 57 -1.85 19.32 0.29
CA TYR A 57 -1.21 18.12 -0.26
C TYR A 57 -1.75 17.78 -1.65
N TYR A 58 -3.06 17.97 -1.89
CA TYR A 58 -3.65 17.71 -3.20
C TYR A 58 -3.32 18.81 -4.21
N ASP A 59 -3.09 20.04 -3.76
CA ASP A 59 -2.55 21.11 -4.62
C ASP A 59 -1.12 20.80 -5.08
N ASP A 60 -0.25 20.32 -4.18
CA ASP A 60 1.09 19.83 -4.54
C ASP A 60 1.00 18.61 -5.48
N LEU A 61 0.09 17.67 -5.20
CA LEU A 61 -0.14 16.51 -6.07
C LEU A 61 -0.57 16.92 -7.47
N ARG A 62 -1.56 17.81 -7.59
CA ARG A 62 -2.01 18.35 -8.87
C ARG A 62 -0.85 19.01 -9.62
N SER A 63 -0.08 19.85 -8.95
CA SER A 63 1.06 20.55 -9.55
C SER A 63 2.09 19.56 -10.10
N LYS A 64 2.43 18.52 -9.34
CA LYS A 64 3.36 17.45 -9.78
C LYS A 64 2.79 16.62 -10.92
N LEU A 65 1.53 16.23 -10.86
CA LEU A 65 0.88 15.47 -11.93
C LEU A 65 0.89 16.25 -13.26
N VAL A 66 0.55 17.54 -13.22
CA VAL A 66 0.61 18.43 -14.40
C VAL A 66 2.04 18.57 -14.91
N PHE A 67 3.01 18.75 -14.02
CA PHE A 67 4.44 18.83 -14.38
C PHE A 67 4.94 17.55 -15.07
N TYR A 68 4.75 16.39 -14.47
CA TYR A 68 5.24 15.13 -15.05
C TYR A 68 4.51 14.79 -16.36
N LYS A 69 3.21 15.12 -16.46
CA LYS A 69 2.47 15.00 -17.72
C LYS A 69 3.06 15.89 -18.82
N SER A 70 3.44 17.13 -18.51
CA SER A 70 4.10 18.02 -19.49
C SER A 70 5.50 17.57 -19.89
N LYS A 71 6.12 16.70 -19.08
CA LYS A 71 7.38 16.00 -19.38
C LYS A 71 7.18 14.62 -20.00
N SER A 72 5.99 14.33 -20.53
CA SER A 72 5.66 13.07 -21.21
C SER A 72 5.85 11.82 -20.34
N TYR A 73 5.65 11.93 -19.03
CA TYR A 73 5.59 10.76 -18.15
C TYR A 73 4.27 10.02 -18.34
N GLU A 74 4.33 8.70 -18.48
CA GLU A 74 3.15 7.84 -18.43
C GLU A 74 2.76 7.58 -16.97
N ILE A 75 1.53 7.97 -16.61
CA ILE A 75 1.04 7.92 -15.23
C ILE A 75 0.38 6.56 -14.95
N ASN A 76 1.03 5.79 -14.10
CA ASN A 76 0.70 4.40 -13.80
C ASN A 76 0.51 4.17 -12.30
N GLY A 77 0.01 2.99 -11.93
CA GLY A 77 0.02 2.53 -10.55
C GLY A 77 -0.34 1.05 -10.46
N LEU A 78 0.01 0.41 -9.35
CA LEU A 78 -0.39 -0.97 -9.08
C LEU A 78 -1.61 -1.00 -8.16
N ARG A 79 -2.67 -1.69 -8.59
CA ARG A 79 -3.86 -1.97 -7.79
C ARG A 79 -3.95 -3.46 -7.51
N THR A 80 -4.06 -3.80 -6.23
CA THR A 80 -4.44 -5.15 -5.83
C THR A 80 -5.96 -5.24 -5.66
N CYS A 81 -6.62 -6.10 -6.42
CA CYS A 81 -8.06 -6.37 -6.26
C CYS A 81 -8.41 -7.78 -6.73
N CYS A 82 -9.60 -8.26 -6.38
CA CYS A 82 -10.21 -9.40 -7.05
C CYS A 82 -10.92 -8.89 -8.32
N PRO A 83 -10.55 -9.35 -9.54
CA PRO A 83 -11.24 -8.99 -10.77
C PRO A 83 -12.72 -9.33 -10.72
N LYS A 84 -13.57 -8.55 -11.41
CA LYS A 84 -15.02 -8.83 -11.47
C LYS A 84 -15.36 -10.12 -12.24
N SER A 85 -14.46 -10.54 -13.14
CA SER A 85 -14.58 -11.76 -13.93
C SER A 85 -14.24 -13.03 -13.16
N GLU A 86 -13.75 -12.90 -11.92
CA GLU A 86 -13.37 -14.04 -11.10
C GLU A 86 -14.59 -14.68 -10.44
N ASP A 87 -14.53 -16.00 -10.26
CA ASP A 87 -15.58 -16.77 -9.59
C ASP A 87 -15.91 -16.20 -8.20
N SER A 88 -17.21 -16.04 -7.93
CA SER A 88 -17.70 -15.36 -6.72
C SER A 88 -17.30 -16.08 -5.43
N ILE A 89 -17.26 -17.42 -5.44
CA ILE A 89 -16.83 -18.23 -4.29
C ILE A 89 -15.34 -18.02 -4.07
N ARG A 90 -14.52 -18.04 -5.13
CA ARG A 90 -13.09 -17.74 -5.04
C ARG A 90 -12.84 -16.36 -4.46
N ILE A 91 -13.56 -15.33 -4.92
CA ILE A 91 -13.45 -13.96 -4.38
C ILE A 91 -13.75 -13.93 -2.88
N VAL A 92 -14.86 -14.55 -2.45
CA VAL A 92 -15.27 -14.56 -1.04
C VAL A 92 -14.25 -15.31 -0.19
N THR A 93 -13.84 -16.51 -0.61
CA THR A 93 -12.83 -17.31 0.09
C THR A 93 -11.50 -16.55 0.21
N THR A 94 -11.02 -15.91 -0.86
CA THR A 94 -9.81 -15.08 -0.81
C THR A 94 -9.96 -13.94 0.20
N LYS A 95 -11.08 -13.22 0.20
CA LYS A 95 -11.33 -12.13 1.17
C LYS A 95 -11.35 -12.63 2.61
N LEU A 96 -11.95 -13.78 2.86
CA LEU A 96 -11.99 -14.41 4.20
C LEU A 96 -10.59 -14.80 4.67
N LYS A 97 -9.78 -15.43 3.80
CA LYS A 97 -8.38 -15.78 4.11
C LYS A 97 -7.54 -14.54 4.39
N ILE A 98 -7.63 -13.51 3.55
CA ILE A 98 -6.93 -12.23 3.78
C ILE A 98 -7.40 -11.58 5.09
N ARG A 99 -8.69 -11.66 5.42
CA ARG A 99 -9.22 -11.15 6.69
C ARG A 99 -8.64 -11.88 7.89
N LYS A 100 -8.56 -13.22 7.86
CA LYS A 100 -7.89 -14.03 8.89
C LYS A 100 -6.45 -13.57 9.10
N LEU A 101 -5.68 -13.51 8.00
CA LEU A 101 -4.27 -13.14 8.05
C LEU A 101 -4.03 -11.70 8.52
N ARG A 102 -4.78 -10.72 8.02
CA ARG A 102 -4.53 -9.29 8.33
C ARG A 102 -5.29 -8.80 9.56
N GLY A 103 -6.34 -9.53 9.93
CA GLY A 103 -7.33 -9.12 10.90
C GLY A 103 -8.19 -7.94 10.43
N TYR A 104 -8.52 -7.87 9.13
CA TYR A 104 -9.21 -6.72 8.56
C TYR A 104 -10.58 -6.53 9.22
N ALA A 105 -10.76 -5.38 9.89
CA ALA A 105 -12.03 -4.91 10.39
C ALA A 105 -12.35 -3.62 9.63
N ARG A 106 -13.45 -3.59 8.89
CA ARG A 106 -14.18 -2.35 8.68
C ARG A 106 -15.68 -2.63 8.69
N PRO A 107 -16.37 -2.40 9.81
CA PRO A 107 -17.63 -1.65 9.74
C PRO A 107 -17.34 -0.24 9.22
N ILE A 108 -18.21 0.25 8.35
CA ILE A 108 -18.25 1.64 7.91
C ILE A 108 -18.82 2.50 9.05
N GLY A 109 -18.11 3.57 9.36
CA GLY A 109 -18.64 4.76 10.01
C GLY A 109 -17.65 5.91 9.75
N PRO A 110 -18.09 7.10 9.29
CA PRO A 110 -17.22 8.28 9.16
C PRO A 110 -16.52 8.64 10.48
N GLU A 111 -17.15 8.31 11.61
CA GLU A 111 -16.85 8.85 12.94
C GLU A 111 -15.50 8.44 13.56
N SER A 112 -14.83 7.38 13.09
CA SER A 112 -13.56 6.93 13.72
C SER A 112 -12.29 7.59 13.17
N ASP A 113 -12.35 8.21 11.99
CA ASP A 113 -11.27 9.05 11.46
C ASP A 113 -11.44 10.54 11.87
N ASP A 114 -12.62 10.92 12.36
CA ASP A 114 -13.06 12.33 12.45
C ASP A 114 -12.41 13.16 13.58
N ILE A 115 -11.95 12.55 14.68
CA ILE A 115 -11.35 13.34 15.78
C ILE A 115 -9.89 13.71 15.49
N ILE A 116 -9.13 12.80 14.86
CA ILE A 116 -7.70 13.03 14.60
C ILE A 116 -7.49 13.75 13.25
N PHE A 117 -8.39 13.56 12.28
CA PHE A 117 -8.22 14.07 10.92
C PHE A 117 -9.34 15.01 10.45
N SER A 118 -9.99 15.74 11.36
CA SER A 118 -11.09 16.67 11.06
C SER A 118 -10.79 17.68 9.93
N ASN A 119 -9.52 18.06 9.76
CA ASN A 119 -9.08 18.99 8.70
C ASN A 119 -8.61 18.29 7.41
N PHE A 120 -8.92 17.01 7.21
CA PHE A 120 -8.48 16.24 6.06
C PHE A 120 -9.62 16.12 5.05
N VAL A 121 -9.29 16.31 3.78
CA VAL A 121 -10.24 16.15 2.69
C VAL A 121 -10.01 14.81 2.00
N LYS A 122 -11.10 14.23 1.47
CA LYS A 122 -11.01 13.07 0.58
C LYS A 122 -10.28 13.49 -0.69
N ARG A 123 -9.50 12.57 -1.26
CA ARG A 123 -8.81 12.81 -2.53
C ARG A 123 -9.81 13.29 -3.59
N PRO A 124 -9.54 14.42 -4.26
CA PRO A 124 -10.35 14.86 -5.39
C PRO A 124 -10.39 13.81 -6.50
N SER A 125 -11.35 13.97 -7.41
CA SER A 125 -11.38 13.21 -8.64
C SER A 125 -10.17 13.54 -9.53
N TRP A 126 -9.82 12.64 -10.46
CA TRP A 126 -8.59 12.73 -11.24
C TRP A 126 -8.55 13.96 -12.17
N ASP A 127 -9.71 14.37 -12.69
CA ASP A 127 -9.93 15.61 -13.43
C ASP A 127 -9.57 16.84 -12.60
N LYS A 128 -10.01 16.90 -11.33
CA LYS A 128 -9.63 17.99 -10.40
C LYS A 128 -8.14 17.99 -10.07
N LEU A 129 -7.48 16.83 -10.17
CA LEU A 129 -6.02 16.68 -10.04
C LEU A 129 -5.27 16.96 -11.35
N GLY A 130 -5.94 17.47 -12.40
CA GLY A 130 -5.31 17.85 -13.67
C GLY A 130 -5.13 16.69 -14.66
N LEU A 131 -5.73 15.54 -14.41
CA LEU A 131 -5.68 14.38 -15.29
C LEU A 131 -7.01 14.18 -16.01
N ALA A 132 -7.03 14.48 -17.31
CA ALA A 132 -8.19 14.22 -18.18
C ALA A 132 -8.59 12.72 -18.18
N ASN A 133 -7.60 11.83 -18.08
CA ASN A 133 -7.80 10.39 -17.99
C ASN A 133 -7.28 9.87 -16.65
N LYS A 134 -7.91 8.81 -16.14
CA LYS A 134 -7.43 8.14 -14.93
C LYS A 134 -6.03 7.55 -15.18
N PRO A 135 -5.19 7.42 -14.13
CA PRO A 135 -3.95 6.67 -14.24
C PRO A 135 -4.18 5.26 -14.79
N ASN A 136 -3.20 4.74 -15.51
CA ASN A 136 -3.21 3.36 -15.96
C ASN A 136 -2.92 2.44 -14.75
N TRP A 137 -3.95 1.73 -14.28
CA TRP A 137 -3.85 0.85 -13.12
C TRP A 137 -3.54 -0.57 -13.56
N TRP A 138 -2.29 -0.99 -13.38
CA TRP A 138 -1.92 -2.39 -13.46
C TRP A 138 -2.62 -3.16 -12.35
N THR A 139 -3.33 -4.21 -12.71
CA THR A 139 -4.09 -5.02 -11.76
C THR A 139 -3.30 -6.24 -11.38
N TYR A 140 -3.11 -6.45 -10.08
CA TYR A 140 -2.59 -7.69 -9.52
C TYR A 140 -3.68 -8.38 -8.70
N SER A 141 -4.02 -9.61 -9.09
CA SER A 141 -5.09 -10.38 -8.47
C SER A 141 -4.77 -10.68 -7.00
N LEU A 142 -5.70 -10.35 -6.11
CA LEU A 142 -5.57 -10.74 -4.71
C LEU A 142 -5.65 -12.25 -4.52
N SER A 143 -6.40 -12.95 -5.38
CA SER A 143 -6.50 -14.40 -5.30
C SER A 143 -5.20 -15.07 -5.74
N ASP A 144 -4.56 -14.58 -6.81
CA ASP A 144 -3.27 -15.13 -7.24
C ASP A 144 -2.17 -14.86 -6.20
N LEU A 145 -2.22 -13.71 -5.53
CA LEU A 145 -1.34 -13.40 -4.39
C LEU A 145 -1.60 -14.38 -3.23
N MET A 146 -2.87 -14.68 -2.94
CA MET A 146 -3.25 -15.64 -1.90
C MET A 146 -2.78 -17.06 -2.25
N ASP A 147 -2.94 -17.49 -3.50
CA ASP A 147 -2.49 -18.79 -3.96
C ASP A 147 -0.97 -18.94 -3.83
N LYS A 148 -0.20 -17.92 -4.26
CA LYS A 148 1.26 -17.88 -4.08
C LYS A 148 1.66 -17.91 -2.60
N PHE A 149 0.93 -17.21 -1.73
CA PHE A 149 1.19 -17.24 -0.30
C PHE A 149 1.01 -18.65 0.26
N GLU A 150 -0.10 -19.32 -0.07
CA GLU A 150 -0.37 -20.68 0.41
C GLU A 150 0.61 -21.71 -0.13
N GLN A 151 1.11 -21.53 -1.36
CA GLN A 151 2.14 -22.39 -1.94
C GLN A 151 3.47 -22.30 -1.19
N THR A 152 3.80 -21.11 -0.67
CA THR A 152 5.12 -20.84 -0.07
C THR A 152 5.13 -20.92 1.45
N HIS A 153 3.99 -20.70 2.10
CA HIS A 153 3.87 -20.63 3.56
C HIS A 153 2.80 -21.57 4.12
N GLY A 154 2.26 -22.47 3.29
CA GLY A 154 1.22 -23.42 3.70
C GLY A 154 -0.20 -22.85 3.69
N LYS A 155 -1.18 -23.75 3.61
CA LYS A 155 -2.60 -23.44 3.45
C LYS A 155 -3.15 -22.61 4.61
N VAL A 156 -4.08 -21.72 4.29
CA VAL A 156 -4.86 -20.94 5.25
C VAL A 156 -6.24 -21.58 5.35
N ALA A 157 -6.40 -22.44 6.35
CA ALA A 157 -7.69 -23.04 6.66
C ALA A 157 -8.62 -21.98 7.27
N LEU A 158 -9.86 -21.92 6.76
CA LEU A 158 -10.92 -21.12 7.36
C LEU A 158 -11.64 -21.98 8.40
N GLU A 159 -11.88 -21.41 9.56
CA GLU A 159 -12.63 -22.03 10.65
C GLU A 159 -14.05 -21.45 10.71
N GLU A 160 -14.92 -22.06 11.51
CA GLU A 160 -16.31 -21.63 11.67
C GLU A 160 -16.44 -20.12 11.99
N MET A 161 -15.58 -19.59 12.88
CA MET A 161 -15.55 -18.17 13.20
C MET A 161 -15.25 -17.30 11.96
N ASP A 162 -14.37 -17.76 11.07
CA ASP A 162 -14.01 -17.03 9.86
C ASP A 162 -15.20 -16.92 8.91
N LEU A 163 -15.98 -17.98 8.78
CA LEU A 163 -17.14 -18.05 7.90
C LEU A 163 -18.32 -17.24 8.45
N ASN A 164 -18.52 -17.27 9.78
CA ASN A 164 -19.70 -16.70 10.43
C ASN A 164 -19.52 -15.25 10.91
N THR A 165 -18.30 -14.71 10.89
CA THR A 165 -18.09 -13.29 11.21
C THR A 165 -18.42 -12.42 10.00
N SER A 166 -19.37 -11.48 10.10
CA SER A 166 -19.66 -10.53 9.01
C SER A 166 -18.47 -9.60 8.70
N PHE A 167 -18.26 -9.22 7.43
CA PHE A 167 -17.24 -8.22 7.05
C PHE A 167 -17.47 -6.84 7.70
N SER A 168 -18.70 -6.54 8.11
CA SER A 168 -19.06 -5.33 8.84
C SER A 168 -18.78 -5.39 10.33
N THR A 169 -18.17 -6.47 10.86
CA THR A 169 -17.91 -6.62 12.30
C THR A 169 -16.41 -6.69 12.57
N ARG A 170 -16.02 -6.34 13.82
CA ARG A 170 -14.63 -6.46 14.25
C ARG A 170 -14.24 -7.94 14.28
N TYR A 171 -13.35 -8.34 13.39
CA TYR A 171 -12.84 -9.70 13.34
C TYR A 171 -11.93 -10.02 14.55
N ARG A 172 -12.24 -11.09 15.28
CA ARG A 172 -11.58 -11.50 16.53
C ARG A 172 -10.78 -12.82 16.43
N GLY A 173 -10.76 -13.47 15.26
CA GLY A 173 -10.04 -14.74 15.07
C GLY A 173 -8.51 -14.62 15.10
N ASP A 174 -7.83 -15.75 14.90
CA ASP A 174 -6.37 -15.84 14.93
C ASP A 174 -5.71 -14.99 13.84
N LYS A 175 -4.69 -14.22 14.24
CA LYS A 175 -3.90 -13.30 13.41
C LYS A 175 -2.41 -13.55 13.57
N SER A 176 -2.02 -14.72 14.07
CA SER A 176 -0.63 -15.15 14.27
C SER A 176 0.25 -14.88 13.05
N ARG A 177 -0.30 -15.12 11.85
CA ARG A 177 0.38 -14.97 10.55
C ARG A 177 0.34 -13.56 9.95
N LYS A 178 -0.13 -12.54 10.69
CA LYS A 178 -0.26 -11.17 10.18
C LYS A 178 1.05 -10.54 9.72
N LYS A 179 2.13 -10.74 10.48
CA LYS A 179 3.44 -10.18 10.14
C LYS A 179 3.99 -10.83 8.87
N GLU A 180 3.91 -12.16 8.80
CA GLU A 180 4.31 -12.98 7.66
C GLU A 180 3.56 -12.55 6.39
N PHE A 181 2.22 -12.55 6.42
CA PHE A 181 1.42 -12.15 5.25
C PHE A 181 1.67 -10.70 4.82
N ASN A 182 1.80 -9.75 5.75
CA ASN A 182 2.08 -8.36 5.37
C ASN A 182 3.47 -8.22 4.72
N SER A 183 4.47 -8.96 5.21
CA SER A 183 5.81 -8.97 4.60
C SER A 183 5.73 -9.55 3.20
N PHE A 184 5.12 -10.73 3.04
CA PHE A 184 4.91 -11.38 1.75
C PHE A 184 4.16 -10.48 0.76
N PHE A 185 3.07 -9.85 1.21
CA PHE A 185 2.25 -8.99 0.38
C PHE A 185 3.04 -7.79 -0.16
N ILE A 186 3.78 -7.07 0.70
CA ILE A 186 4.66 -5.97 0.27
C ILE A 186 5.68 -6.50 -0.73
N ASP A 187 6.23 -7.66 -0.43
CA ASP A 187 7.28 -8.25 -1.23
C ASP A 187 6.86 -8.61 -2.64
N GLU A 188 5.71 -9.27 -2.78
CA GLU A 188 5.16 -9.69 -4.07
C GLU A 188 4.57 -8.53 -4.86
N THR A 189 3.92 -7.57 -4.20
CA THR A 189 3.41 -6.37 -4.88
C THR A 189 4.55 -5.51 -5.43
N ASN A 190 5.67 -5.39 -4.70
CA ASN A 190 6.85 -4.71 -5.24
C ASN A 190 7.48 -5.45 -6.40
N ARG A 191 7.57 -6.80 -6.35
CA ARG A 191 8.07 -7.58 -7.49
C ARG A 191 7.21 -7.37 -8.73
N GLU A 192 5.89 -7.43 -8.57
CA GLU A 192 4.96 -7.21 -9.68
C GLU A 192 5.09 -5.78 -10.23
N LEU A 193 5.17 -4.77 -9.36
CA LEU A 193 5.35 -3.38 -9.80
C LEU A 193 6.66 -3.19 -10.59
N ILE A 194 7.77 -3.75 -10.11
CA ILE A 194 9.07 -3.66 -10.79
C ILE A 194 9.00 -4.37 -12.15
N LYS A 195 8.39 -5.56 -12.20
CA LYS A 195 8.16 -6.28 -13.45
C LYS A 195 7.38 -5.43 -14.46
N ARG A 196 6.27 -4.83 -14.05
CA ARG A 196 5.46 -3.95 -14.93
C ARG A 196 6.21 -2.71 -15.41
N ILE A 197 7.05 -2.14 -14.56
CA ILE A 197 7.93 -1.02 -14.94
C ILE A 197 8.93 -1.47 -16.01
N GLN A 198 9.56 -2.64 -15.84
CA GLN A 198 10.53 -3.18 -16.81
C GLN A 198 9.87 -3.53 -18.15
N GLU A 199 8.67 -4.12 -18.11
CA GLU A 199 7.89 -4.51 -19.29
C GLU A 199 7.22 -3.33 -20.01
N SER A 200 7.05 -2.19 -19.34
CA SER A 200 6.45 -1.00 -19.97
C SER A 200 7.31 -0.52 -21.14
N PRO A 201 6.72 -0.12 -22.28
CA PRO A 201 7.48 0.47 -23.38
C PRO A 201 7.96 1.90 -23.07
N SER A 202 7.37 2.57 -22.06
CA SER A 202 7.68 3.97 -21.73
C SER A 202 9.03 4.11 -21.03
N LYS A 203 9.78 5.16 -21.39
CA LYS A 203 11.04 5.54 -20.71
C LYS A 203 10.82 6.41 -19.48
N ASN A 204 9.74 7.17 -19.42
CA ASN A 204 9.41 8.05 -18.30
C ASN A 204 8.11 7.57 -17.65
N LEU A 205 8.19 7.09 -16.42
CA LEU A 205 7.07 6.48 -15.69
C LEU A 205 6.81 7.23 -14.39
N LEU A 206 5.58 7.68 -14.19
CA LEU A 206 5.11 8.24 -12.92
C LEU A 206 4.24 7.21 -12.23
N ILE A 207 4.74 6.60 -11.16
CA ILE A 207 4.05 5.58 -10.38
C ILE A 207 3.33 6.22 -9.20
N LEU A 208 2.01 6.04 -9.15
CA LEU A 208 1.19 6.43 -8.02
C LEU A 208 0.96 5.22 -7.13
N GLY A 209 1.30 5.32 -5.85
CA GLY A 209 1.09 4.22 -4.91
C GLY A 209 1.12 4.67 -3.46
N THR A 210 0.68 3.81 -2.55
CA THR A 210 0.66 4.14 -1.11
C THR A 210 2.07 4.10 -0.52
N ARG A 211 2.28 4.70 0.65
CA ARG A 211 3.51 4.49 1.43
C ARG A 211 3.76 3.02 1.76
N PHE A 212 2.70 2.23 1.94
CA PHE A 212 2.81 0.80 2.23
C PHE A 212 3.38 0.02 1.04
N SER A 213 2.94 0.33 -0.18
CA SER A 213 3.49 -0.24 -1.42
C SER A 213 4.85 0.35 -1.80
N HIS A 214 5.27 1.46 -1.20
CA HIS A 214 6.65 1.96 -1.38
C HIS A 214 7.64 1.26 -0.45
N LYS A 215 7.18 0.68 0.65
CA LYS A 215 8.05 0.08 1.67
C LYS A 215 8.94 -0.99 1.03
N ASP A 216 10.24 -0.87 1.27
CA ASP A 216 11.28 -1.77 0.75
C ASP A 216 11.38 -1.84 -0.80
N PHE A 217 10.72 -0.92 -1.53
CA PHE A 217 10.78 -0.83 -2.99
C PHE A 217 12.21 -0.54 -3.47
N GLU A 218 12.86 0.49 -2.92
CA GLU A 218 14.24 0.86 -3.25
C GLU A 218 15.24 -0.30 -3.00
N LYS A 219 15.15 -0.96 -1.84
CA LYS A 219 16.00 -2.12 -1.54
C LYS A 219 15.82 -3.25 -2.55
N LYS A 220 14.60 -3.45 -3.04
CA LYS A 220 14.31 -4.48 -4.05
C LYS A 220 14.83 -4.09 -5.42
N LEU A 221 14.77 -2.80 -5.79
CA LEU A 221 15.41 -2.31 -7.01
C LEU A 221 16.91 -2.61 -7.01
N LEU A 222 17.61 -2.28 -5.92
CA LEU A 222 19.06 -2.53 -5.79
C LEU A 222 19.40 -4.02 -5.93
N ARG A 223 18.66 -4.91 -5.25
CA ARG A 223 18.88 -6.36 -5.33
C ARG A 223 18.62 -6.97 -6.71
N ILE A 224 17.73 -6.37 -7.50
CA ILE A 224 17.47 -6.80 -8.88
C ILE A 224 18.56 -6.26 -9.82
N GLY A 225 19.10 -5.06 -9.54
CA GLY A 225 20.26 -4.50 -10.25
C GLY A 225 21.57 -5.27 -10.04
N GLU A 226 21.75 -5.89 -8.87
CA GLU A 226 22.91 -6.71 -8.51
C GLU A 226 22.87 -8.14 -9.07
N LYS A 227 21.71 -8.61 -9.56
CA LYS A 227 21.60 -9.88 -10.30
C LYS A 227 21.85 -9.64 -11.79
N LYS A 228 23.10 -9.37 -12.16
CA LYS A 228 23.59 -9.45 -13.54
C LYS A 228 24.80 -10.36 -13.59
#